data_AF-A0A843HC89-F1
#
_entry.id   AF-A0A843HC89-F1
#
_cell.length_a   1.000
_cell.length_b   1.000
_cell.length_c   1.000
_cell.angle_alpha   90.00
_cell.angle_beta   90.00
_cell.angle_gamma   90.00
#
_symmetry.space_group_name_H-M   'P 1'
#
loop_
_entity.id
_entity.type
_entity.pdbx_description
1 polymer ?
#
loop_
_entity_poly.entity_id
_entity_poly.type
_entity_poly.pdbx_seq_one_letter_code
_entity_poly.pdbx_strand_id
1 'polypeptide(L)'
;MVQTKCKWKYIEYSLYNSKSTYYNLRKILSFNLPINIIIGARGMGKSFAVKKQILSDYINDPIHSFVWVRETADAISMLTKNGGIKFTEDIPLMHLDIDDIIVNRGVCKINKNFVGEFMSASTYQKFKGGSYVKAQNLVIDEFVPEKSTVKKITPEAIINTMSTVVRSRNNGRIYMMANAIDRSDPFLDSLGLELGDFGFYVNRAAGVVLHYADNSAEFNQMNSHGIVGKLMLNTKMKHYAENIMFANFNDDSTLIFEKMPSKCKLFIILETPLQQARIYQGEGRLWVTPDVDPNMYLHKRYVINTMDAKIFKPVLPLLIKKKLKENLQNNNFRFQSNFLKKFINDILK
;
A
#
# COMPACT_ATOMS: atom_id res chain seq x y z
N MET A 1 -31.34 -3.90 -9.00
CA MET A 1 -30.80 -3.09 -7.88
C MET A 1 -29.87 -2.06 -8.48
N VAL A 2 -30.14 -0.77 -8.26
CA VAL A 2 -29.34 0.33 -8.79
C VAL A 2 -27.96 0.28 -8.14
N GLN A 3 -26.90 0.07 -8.93
CA GLN A 3 -25.52 0.30 -8.47
C GLN A 3 -25.36 1.78 -8.17
N THR A 4 -25.63 2.18 -6.92
CA THR A 4 -25.12 3.44 -6.40
C THR A 4 -23.60 3.36 -6.47
N LYS A 5 -23.00 4.03 -7.45
CA LYS A 5 -21.55 4.26 -7.51
C LYS A 5 -21.11 4.76 -6.13
N CYS A 6 -20.25 4.00 -5.45
CA CYS A 6 -19.54 4.44 -4.25
C CYS A 6 -18.83 5.75 -4.59
N LYS A 7 -19.38 6.89 -4.15
CA LYS A 7 -18.80 8.20 -4.46
C LYS A 7 -17.90 8.61 -3.31
N TRP A 8 -16.60 8.48 -3.52
CA TRP A 8 -15.58 9.07 -2.65
C TRP A 8 -15.73 10.59 -2.64
N LYS A 9 -15.71 11.19 -1.44
CA LYS A 9 -15.65 12.64 -1.27
C LYS A 9 -14.23 13.03 -0.88
N TYR A 10 -13.59 13.83 -1.73
CA TYR A 10 -12.32 14.47 -1.41
C TYR A 10 -12.53 15.70 -0.51
N ILE A 11 -11.65 15.87 0.46
CA ILE A 11 -11.59 17.01 1.37
C ILE A 11 -10.12 17.41 1.48
N GLU A 12 -9.78 18.57 0.95
CA GLU A 12 -8.45 19.13 1.04
C GLU A 12 -8.03 19.27 2.51
N TYR A 13 -6.84 18.79 2.82
CA TYR A 13 -6.25 18.90 4.14
C TYR A 13 -4.74 18.74 4.04
N SER A 14 -4.02 19.59 4.78
CA SER A 14 -2.57 19.61 4.80
C SER A 14 -2.05 19.70 6.23
N LEU A 15 -1.04 18.90 6.53
CA LEU A 15 -0.22 18.90 7.72
C LEU A 15 0.95 19.87 7.60
N TYR A 16 1.23 20.46 6.43
CA TYR A 16 2.35 21.37 6.21
C TYR A 16 2.45 22.48 7.25
N ASN A 17 1.32 23.12 7.56
CA ASN A 17 1.21 24.19 8.57
C ASN A 17 0.88 23.68 9.99
N SER A 18 0.93 22.37 10.21
CA SER A 18 0.71 21.77 11.53
C SER A 18 1.82 22.19 12.50
N LYS A 19 1.43 22.59 13.71
CA LYS A 19 2.37 22.82 14.82
C LYS A 19 3.01 21.53 15.36
N SER A 20 2.45 20.37 15.00
CA SER A 20 2.97 19.08 15.43
C SER A 20 3.85 18.48 14.33
N THR A 21 5.06 18.10 14.70
CA THR A 21 6.03 17.42 13.85
C THR A 21 5.49 16.07 13.36
N TYR A 22 4.82 15.32 14.24
CA TYR A 22 4.37 13.95 14.00
C TYR A 22 2.86 13.87 13.74
N TYR A 23 2.45 12.75 13.13
CA TYR A 23 1.08 12.50 12.73
C TYR A 23 0.12 12.41 13.93
N ASN A 24 -1.06 13.03 13.79
CA ASN A 24 -2.11 13.03 14.82
C ASN A 24 -3.42 12.43 14.28
N LEU A 25 -3.99 11.47 15.02
CA LEU A 25 -5.21 10.78 14.63
C LEU A 25 -6.51 11.58 14.81
N ARG A 26 -6.47 12.70 15.56
CA ARG A 26 -7.67 13.45 15.95
C ARG A 26 -8.56 13.80 14.76
N LYS A 27 -7.95 14.22 13.65
CA LYS A 27 -8.70 14.64 12.46
C LYS A 27 -9.33 13.45 11.72
N ILE A 28 -8.58 12.37 11.48
CA ILE A 28 -9.14 11.18 10.81
C ILE A 28 -10.24 10.52 11.65
N LEU A 29 -10.07 10.47 12.98
CA LEU A 29 -11.08 9.92 13.89
C LEU A 29 -12.34 10.80 13.98
N SER A 30 -12.24 12.10 13.73
CA SER A 30 -13.41 13.01 13.74
C SER A 30 -14.46 12.69 12.67
N PHE A 31 -14.11 11.92 11.64
CA PHE A 31 -15.08 11.44 10.64
C PHE A 31 -16.03 10.37 11.19
N ASN A 32 -15.66 9.75 12.32
CA ASN A 32 -16.39 8.69 13.01
C ASN A 32 -16.75 7.52 12.07
N LEU A 33 -15.74 7.03 11.34
CA LEU A 33 -15.88 5.89 10.43
C LEU A 33 -15.07 4.69 10.95
N PRO A 34 -15.58 3.45 10.75
CA PRO A 34 -14.95 2.26 11.28
C PRO A 34 -13.59 1.95 10.64
N ILE A 35 -13.41 2.25 9.35
CA ILE A 35 -12.17 1.95 8.62
C ILE A 35 -11.39 3.24 8.38
N ASN A 36 -10.16 3.27 8.87
CA ASN A 36 -9.26 4.42 8.87
C ASN A 36 -7.95 4.02 8.17
N ILE A 37 -7.75 4.51 6.95
CA ILE A 37 -6.56 4.25 6.15
C ILE A 37 -5.64 5.48 6.20
N ILE A 38 -4.36 5.29 6.53
CA ILE A 38 -3.38 6.37 6.69
C ILE A 38 -2.19 6.07 5.81
N ILE A 39 -1.93 6.96 4.86
CA ILE A 39 -0.84 6.86 3.90
C ILE A 39 -0.01 8.13 4.03
N GLY A 40 1.29 8.00 4.23
CA GLY A 40 2.19 9.15 4.34
C GLY A 40 3.61 8.72 4.68
N ALA A 41 4.54 9.65 4.87
CA ALA A 41 5.98 9.36 4.85
C ALA A 41 6.44 8.37 5.93
N ARG A 42 7.54 7.67 5.65
CA ARG A 42 8.20 6.82 6.64
C ARG A 42 8.70 7.70 7.80
N GLY A 43 8.50 7.23 9.04
CA GLY A 43 8.95 7.96 10.23
C GLY A 43 8.04 9.10 10.70
N MET A 44 6.96 9.44 10.00
CA MET A 44 6.05 10.52 10.41
C MET A 44 5.22 10.21 11.68
N GLY A 45 5.40 9.05 12.32
CA GLY A 45 4.72 8.69 13.56
C GLY A 45 3.36 7.99 13.44
N LYS A 46 3.01 7.43 12.26
CA LYS A 46 1.73 6.70 12.06
C LYS A 46 1.54 5.55 13.05
N SER A 47 2.50 4.62 13.11
CA SER A 47 2.43 3.44 13.97
C SER A 47 2.44 3.81 15.45
N PHE A 48 3.18 4.86 15.83
CA PHE A 48 3.16 5.42 17.19
C PHE A 48 1.77 5.96 17.54
N ALA A 49 1.18 6.77 16.68
CA ALA A 49 -0.14 7.37 16.90
C ALA A 49 -1.23 6.29 17.03
N VAL A 50 -1.23 5.29 16.15
CA VAL A 50 -2.19 4.17 16.21
C VAL A 50 -1.98 3.31 17.45
N LYS A 51 -0.72 3.00 17.81
CA LYS A 51 -0.41 2.26 19.04
C LYS A 51 -0.89 3.01 20.28
N LYS A 52 -0.64 4.33 20.37
CA LYS A 52 -1.17 5.17 21.46
C LYS A 52 -2.70 5.12 21.53
N GLN A 53 -3.38 5.19 20.39
CA GLN A 53 -4.85 5.15 20.35
C GLN A 53 -5.41 3.80 20.83
N ILE A 54 -4.91 2.67 20.33
CA ILE A 54 -5.46 1.35 20.69
C ILE A 54 -5.18 0.99 22.16
N LEU A 55 -4.03 1.41 22.70
CA LEU A 55 -3.71 1.21 24.11
C LEU A 55 -4.57 2.12 25.00
N SER A 56 -4.78 3.38 24.59
CA SER A 56 -5.71 4.28 25.29
C SER A 56 -7.15 3.75 25.25
N ASP A 57 -7.61 3.23 24.12
CA ASP A 57 -8.95 2.65 23.99
C ASP A 57 -9.13 1.48 24.98
N TYR A 58 -8.13 0.60 25.10
CA TYR A 58 -8.16 -0.51 26.06
C TYR A 58 -8.11 -0.06 27.53
N ILE A 59 -7.27 0.93 27.86
CA ILE A 59 -7.18 1.47 29.23
C ILE A 59 -8.53 2.08 29.64
N ASN A 60 -9.19 2.78 28.72
CA ASN A 60 -10.49 3.39 28.96
C ASN A 60 -11.60 2.33 29.05
N ASP A 61 -11.55 1.29 28.22
CA ASP A 61 -12.51 0.19 28.23
C ASP A 61 -11.84 -1.11 27.74
N PRO A 62 -11.58 -2.09 28.64
CA PRO A 62 -10.88 -3.33 28.31
C PRO A 62 -11.53 -4.19 27.23
N ILE A 63 -12.79 -3.93 26.85
CA ILE A 63 -13.38 -4.59 25.68
C ILE A 63 -12.62 -4.25 24.40
N HIS A 64 -11.95 -3.10 24.34
CA HIS A 64 -11.19 -2.59 23.18
C HIS A 64 -9.80 -3.19 23.03
N SER A 65 -9.71 -4.51 23.21
CA SER A 65 -8.51 -5.28 22.83
C SER A 65 -8.21 -5.15 21.33
N PHE A 66 -6.94 -5.39 20.96
CA PHE A 66 -6.46 -5.21 19.60
C PHE A 66 -5.90 -6.49 18.95
N VAL A 67 -5.87 -6.49 17.62
CA VAL A 67 -5.07 -7.42 16.81
C VAL A 67 -4.16 -6.59 15.91
N TRP A 68 -2.85 -6.87 15.96
CA TRP A 68 -1.85 -6.20 15.13
C TRP A 68 -1.33 -7.14 14.05
N VAL A 69 -1.57 -6.77 12.80
CA VAL A 69 -1.26 -7.56 11.61
C VAL A 69 -0.07 -6.96 10.89
N ARG A 70 0.86 -7.84 10.48
CA ARG A 70 1.94 -7.54 9.54
C ARG A 70 1.92 -8.59 8.42
N GLU A 71 2.67 -8.32 7.35
CA GLU A 71 2.66 -9.16 6.14
C GLU A 71 3.11 -10.61 6.38
N THR A 72 4.23 -10.80 7.08
CA THR A 72 4.88 -12.11 7.22
C THR A 72 5.00 -12.55 8.66
N ALA A 73 5.08 -13.86 8.86
CA ALA A 73 5.37 -14.45 10.17
C ALA A 73 6.73 -13.98 10.70
N ASP A 74 7.71 -13.74 9.82
CA ASP A 74 9.02 -13.19 10.20
C ASP A 74 8.92 -11.76 10.72
N ALA A 75 8.10 -10.91 10.09
CA ALA A 75 7.86 -9.55 10.57
C ALA A 75 7.23 -9.55 11.98
N ILE A 76 6.27 -10.44 12.22
CA ILE A 76 5.66 -10.63 13.54
C ILE A 76 6.67 -11.20 14.55
N SER A 77 7.46 -12.20 14.15
CA SER A 77 8.51 -12.78 14.99
C SER A 77 9.52 -11.70 15.40
N MET A 78 9.98 -10.86 14.47
CA MET A 78 10.89 -9.76 14.77
C MET A 78 10.27 -8.71 15.70
N LEU A 79 8.97 -8.40 15.53
CA LEU A 79 8.26 -7.42 16.36
C LEU A 79 8.05 -7.92 17.80
N THR A 80 7.82 -9.23 17.97
CA THR A 80 7.46 -9.87 19.24
C THR A 80 8.65 -10.53 19.96
N LYS A 81 9.84 -10.53 19.33
CA LYS A 81 11.07 -11.10 19.91
C LYS A 81 11.47 -10.37 21.20
N ASN A 82 12.17 -11.08 22.10
CA ASN A 82 12.72 -10.53 23.34
C ASN A 82 11.67 -9.80 24.22
N GLY A 83 10.49 -10.38 24.40
CA GLY A 83 9.42 -9.73 25.17
C GLY A 83 8.67 -8.62 24.41
N GLY A 84 8.95 -8.46 23.11
CA GLY A 84 8.37 -7.42 22.26
C GLY A 84 8.94 -6.03 22.48
N ILE A 85 10.21 -5.91 22.87
CA ILE A 85 10.87 -4.61 23.09
C ILE A 85 10.65 -3.64 21.92
N LYS A 86 10.73 -4.10 20.67
CA LYS A 86 10.46 -3.26 19.49
C LYS A 86 9.05 -2.69 19.44
N PHE A 87 8.09 -3.38 20.04
CA PHE A 87 6.72 -2.89 20.17
C PHE A 87 6.55 -2.01 21.42
N THR A 88 7.26 -2.26 22.51
CA THR A 88 7.01 -1.61 23.81
C THR A 88 7.92 -0.42 24.10
N GLU A 89 9.07 -0.28 23.42
CA GLU A 89 10.09 0.74 23.72
C GLU A 89 9.62 2.20 23.63
N ASP A 90 8.61 2.46 22.79
CA ASP A 90 8.05 3.79 22.58
C ASP A 90 6.84 4.11 23.48
N ILE A 91 6.32 3.12 24.22
CA ILE A 91 5.14 3.28 25.09
C ILE A 91 5.37 4.31 26.21
N PRO A 92 6.54 4.38 26.87
CA PRO A 92 6.80 5.42 27.88
C PRO A 92 6.62 6.85 27.35
N LEU A 93 6.86 7.08 26.05
CA LEU A 93 6.69 8.37 25.40
C LEU A 93 5.21 8.71 25.12
N MET A 94 4.30 7.76 25.30
CA MET A 94 2.88 7.95 25.04
C MET A 94 2.14 8.64 26.19
N HIS A 95 2.76 8.71 27.37
CA HIS A 95 2.14 9.21 28.61
C HIS A 95 0.82 8.49 28.94
N LEU A 96 0.85 7.16 28.85
CA LEU A 96 -0.26 6.29 29.23
C LEU A 96 0.02 5.68 30.61
N ASP A 97 -1.04 5.41 31.38
CA ASP A 97 -0.97 4.75 32.67
C ASP A 97 -0.77 3.23 32.48
N ILE A 98 0.47 2.83 32.23
CA ILE A 98 0.88 1.44 31.95
C ILE A 98 2.16 1.13 32.73
N ASP A 99 2.02 0.29 33.76
CA ASP A 99 3.15 -0.12 34.62
C ASP A 99 3.96 -1.28 34.01
N ASP A 100 3.27 -2.32 33.52
CA ASP A 100 3.89 -3.52 32.97
C ASP A 100 3.21 -3.92 31.66
N ILE A 101 3.98 -3.92 30.57
CA ILE A 101 3.54 -4.41 29.26
C ILE A 101 4.55 -5.39 28.67
N ILE A 102 4.06 -6.59 28.35
CA ILE A 102 4.89 -7.69 27.84
C ILE A 102 4.23 -8.30 26.62
N VAL A 103 5.04 -8.58 25.60
CA VAL A 103 4.63 -9.39 24.46
C VAL A 103 5.33 -10.74 24.50
N ASN A 104 4.57 -11.83 24.56
CA ASN A 104 5.11 -13.18 24.57
C ASN A 104 4.30 -14.08 23.65
N ARG A 105 4.99 -14.83 22.77
CA ARG A 105 4.38 -15.73 21.77
C ARG A 105 3.27 -15.05 20.95
N GLY A 106 3.46 -13.78 20.61
CA GLY A 106 2.46 -13.01 19.86
C GLY A 106 1.26 -12.54 20.67
N VAL A 107 1.26 -12.69 22.00
CA VAL A 107 0.21 -12.16 22.89
C VAL A 107 0.76 -10.98 23.68
N CYS A 108 0.04 -9.85 23.63
CA CYS A 108 0.30 -8.65 24.41
C CYS A 108 -0.50 -8.68 25.71
N LYS A 109 0.16 -8.41 26.83
CA LYS A 109 -0.47 -8.29 28.14
C LYS A 109 -0.05 -7.01 28.83
N ILE A 110 -1.00 -6.36 29.50
CA ILE A 110 -0.77 -5.25 30.42
C ILE A 110 -1.21 -5.71 31.81
N ASN A 111 -0.34 -5.60 32.81
CA ASN A 111 -0.62 -6.04 34.18
C ASN A 111 -1.18 -7.49 34.22
N LYS A 112 -0.59 -8.38 33.41
CA LYS A 112 -0.99 -9.80 33.19
C LYS A 112 -2.33 -10.03 32.46
N ASN A 113 -3.12 -8.99 32.20
CA ASN A 113 -4.37 -9.08 31.47
C ASN A 113 -4.13 -9.06 29.96
N PHE A 114 -4.93 -9.83 29.21
CA PHE A 114 -4.87 -9.85 27.75
C PHE A 114 -5.32 -8.51 27.17
N VAL A 115 -4.48 -7.92 26.31
CA VAL A 115 -4.77 -6.62 25.66
C VAL A 115 -4.84 -6.76 24.15
N GLY A 116 -4.09 -7.70 23.59
CA GLY A 116 -4.13 -7.94 22.17
C GLY A 116 -3.19 -9.03 21.73
N GLU A 117 -3.17 -9.26 20.43
CA GLU A 117 -2.34 -10.28 19.81
C GLU A 117 -1.76 -9.81 18.47
N PHE A 118 -0.71 -10.48 18.05
CA PHE A 118 0.04 -10.21 16.83
C PHE A 118 -0.16 -11.37 15.87
N MET A 119 -0.55 -11.07 14.64
CA MET A 119 -0.79 -12.09 13.62
C MET A 119 -0.16 -11.74 12.28
N SER A 120 0.22 -12.77 11.52
CA SER A 120 0.66 -12.58 10.14
C SER A 120 -0.54 -12.73 9.21
N ALA A 121 -0.64 -11.81 8.24
CA ALA A 121 -1.63 -11.94 7.17
C ALA A 121 -1.39 -13.20 6.34
N SER A 122 -0.16 -13.70 6.22
CA SER A 122 0.13 -14.95 5.50
C SER A 122 -0.35 -16.23 6.20
N THR A 123 -0.62 -16.18 7.51
CA THR A 123 -1.02 -17.36 8.30
C THR A 123 -2.44 -17.27 8.86
N TYR A 124 -3.25 -16.31 8.39
CA TYR A 124 -4.60 -16.04 8.89
C TYR A 124 -5.52 -17.27 8.96
N GLN A 125 -5.36 -18.23 8.05
CA GLN A 125 -6.16 -19.47 8.04
C GLN A 125 -6.00 -20.30 9.32
N LYS A 126 -4.81 -20.28 9.93
CA LYS A 126 -4.52 -21.01 11.18
C LYS A 126 -5.27 -20.43 12.39
N PHE A 127 -5.68 -19.17 12.31
CA PHE A 127 -6.37 -18.46 13.41
C PHE A 127 -7.89 -18.66 13.40
N LYS A 128 -8.48 -19.24 12.34
CA LYS A 128 -9.94 -19.48 12.27
C LYS A 128 -10.47 -20.50 13.30
N GLY A 129 -9.59 -21.28 13.94
CA GLY A 129 -9.96 -22.34 14.90
C GLY A 129 -9.64 -22.04 16.37
N GLY A 130 -9.03 -20.89 16.70
CA GLY A 130 -8.73 -20.52 18.09
C GLY A 130 -9.88 -19.76 18.77
N SER A 131 -10.08 -19.96 20.08
CA SER A 131 -10.99 -19.15 20.90
C SER A 131 -10.60 -17.66 20.99
N TYR A 132 -9.37 -17.36 20.56
CA TYR A 132 -8.76 -16.04 20.52
C TYR A 132 -8.82 -15.54 19.08
N VAL A 133 -9.86 -14.78 18.74
CA VAL A 133 -9.76 -13.53 17.95
C VAL A 133 -11.13 -12.84 18.11
N LYS A 134 -11.30 -12.10 19.20
CA LYS A 134 -12.48 -11.26 19.46
C LYS A 134 -12.04 -9.86 19.88
N ALA A 135 -11.13 -9.25 19.14
CA ALA A 135 -10.72 -7.86 19.33
C ALA A 135 -11.78 -6.87 18.81
N GLN A 136 -11.73 -5.64 19.31
CA GLN A 136 -12.49 -4.51 18.73
C GLN A 136 -11.62 -3.78 17.71
N ASN A 137 -10.35 -3.62 18.03
CA ASN A 137 -9.42 -2.88 17.20
C ASN A 137 -8.59 -3.82 16.32
N LEU A 138 -8.53 -3.53 15.02
CA LEU A 138 -7.66 -4.22 14.07
C LEU A 138 -6.67 -3.21 13.50
N VAL A 139 -5.38 -3.53 13.57
CA VAL A 139 -4.31 -2.74 12.96
C VAL A 139 -3.66 -3.56 11.87
N ILE A 140 -3.65 -3.05 10.65
CA ILE A 140 -2.90 -3.62 9.52
C ILE A 140 -1.77 -2.65 9.20
N ASP A 141 -0.58 -2.99 9.68
CA ASP A 141 0.61 -2.16 9.57
C ASP A 141 1.44 -2.56 8.35
N GLU A 142 1.89 -1.56 7.60
CA GLU A 142 2.62 -1.72 6.32
C GLU A 142 1.90 -2.64 5.32
N PHE A 143 0.62 -2.40 5.05
CA PHE A 143 -0.16 -3.23 4.12
C PHE A 143 0.27 -3.08 2.65
N VAL A 144 0.97 -1.98 2.32
CA VAL A 144 1.59 -1.76 1.00
C VAL A 144 3.08 -2.04 1.12
N PRO A 145 3.62 -3.03 0.39
CA PRO A 145 5.03 -3.38 0.45
C PRO A 145 5.92 -2.28 -0.13
N GLU A 146 7.17 -2.19 0.34
CA GLU A 146 8.18 -1.35 -0.31
C GLU A 146 8.49 -1.89 -1.72
N LYS A 147 8.86 -1.01 -2.66
CA LYS A 147 8.99 -1.32 -4.11
C LYS A 147 9.97 -2.46 -4.46
N SER A 148 10.83 -2.86 -3.53
CA SER A 148 11.81 -3.95 -3.67
C SER A 148 11.29 -5.31 -3.16
N THR A 149 10.16 -5.34 -2.47
CA THR A 149 9.57 -6.56 -1.90
C THR A 149 8.48 -7.13 -2.81
N VAL A 150 8.51 -8.45 -3.02
CA VAL A 150 7.43 -9.18 -3.69
C VAL A 150 6.16 -9.01 -2.86
N LYS A 151 5.08 -8.53 -3.46
CA LYS A 151 3.78 -8.34 -2.80
C LYS A 151 3.25 -9.70 -2.33
N LYS A 152 3.15 -9.93 -1.01
CA LYS A 152 2.64 -11.19 -0.43
C LYS A 152 1.26 -11.07 0.22
N ILE A 153 0.79 -9.87 0.54
CA ILE A 153 -0.62 -9.64 0.94
C ILE A 153 -1.48 -9.34 -0.29
N THR A 154 -2.51 -10.17 -0.50
CA THR A 154 -3.56 -9.90 -1.50
C THR A 154 -4.74 -9.12 -0.86
N PRO A 155 -5.53 -8.38 -1.65
CA PRO A 155 -6.76 -7.75 -1.15
C PRO A 155 -7.70 -8.74 -0.44
N GLU A 156 -7.82 -9.97 -0.95
CA GLU A 156 -8.64 -11.02 -0.34
C GLU A 156 -8.11 -11.42 1.03
N ALA A 157 -6.79 -11.47 1.22
CA ALA A 157 -6.21 -11.77 2.54
C ALA A 157 -6.53 -10.67 3.55
N ILE A 158 -6.49 -9.40 3.14
CA ILE A 158 -6.90 -8.26 3.98
C ILE A 158 -8.38 -8.39 4.37
N ILE A 159 -9.26 -8.57 3.37
CA ILE A 159 -10.71 -8.68 3.60
C ILE A 159 -11.05 -9.87 4.49
N ASN A 160 -10.40 -11.02 4.27
CA ASN A 160 -10.57 -12.21 5.12
C ASN A 160 -10.09 -11.98 6.55
N THR A 161 -8.98 -11.25 6.73
CA THR A 161 -8.47 -10.89 8.06
C THR A 161 -9.44 -9.97 8.78
N MET A 162 -9.91 -8.90 8.12
CA MET A 162 -10.94 -7.99 8.64
C MET A 162 -12.20 -8.77 9.06
N SER A 163 -12.68 -9.67 8.19
CA SER A 163 -13.88 -10.48 8.41
C SER A 163 -13.70 -11.53 9.51
N THR A 164 -12.46 -11.93 9.83
CA THR A 164 -12.17 -12.88 10.91
C THR A 164 -12.09 -12.17 12.26
N VAL A 165 -11.47 -10.99 12.29
CA VAL A 165 -11.20 -10.25 13.53
C VAL A 165 -12.41 -9.44 14.01
N VAL A 166 -13.06 -8.70 13.12
CA VAL A 166 -14.10 -7.70 13.47
C VAL A 166 -15.51 -8.26 13.27
N ARG A 167 -15.70 -9.58 13.43
CA ARG A 167 -16.99 -10.26 13.18
C ARG A 167 -18.14 -9.55 13.90
N SER A 168 -19.03 -8.92 13.13
CA SER A 168 -20.33 -8.37 13.54
C SER A 168 -20.35 -7.24 14.59
N ARG A 169 -19.25 -6.50 14.79
CA ARG A 169 -19.19 -5.45 15.84
C ARG A 169 -19.17 -4.04 15.26
N ASN A 170 -20.04 -3.18 15.79
CA ASN A 170 -20.17 -1.78 15.38
C ASN A 170 -19.26 -0.82 16.15
N ASN A 171 -18.59 -1.29 17.21
CA ASN A 171 -17.83 -0.44 18.14
C ASN A 171 -16.31 -0.49 17.94
N GLY A 172 -15.84 -1.37 17.05
CA GLY A 172 -14.43 -1.55 16.74
C GLY A 172 -13.92 -0.65 15.62
N ARG A 173 -12.60 -0.39 15.59
CA ARG A 173 -11.96 0.37 14.52
C ARG A 173 -10.91 -0.46 13.79
N ILE A 174 -10.83 -0.25 12.48
CA ILE A 174 -9.81 -0.81 11.62
C ILE A 174 -8.87 0.31 11.22
N TYR A 175 -7.59 0.14 11.53
CA TYR A 175 -6.52 1.05 11.14
C TYR A 175 -5.64 0.36 10.09
N MET A 176 -5.44 0.99 8.95
CA MET A 176 -4.54 0.49 7.90
C MET A 176 -3.48 1.54 7.61
N MET A 177 -2.20 1.16 7.65
CA MET A 177 -1.09 2.11 7.50
C MET A 177 -0.16 1.71 6.35
N ALA A 178 0.27 2.71 5.56
CA ALA A 178 1.25 2.54 4.49
C ALA A 178 2.23 3.74 4.41
N ASN A 179 3.48 3.47 4.00
CA ASN A 179 4.53 4.50 3.91
C ASN A 179 4.61 5.20 2.55
N ALA A 180 4.30 4.48 1.48
CA ALA A 180 4.27 5.00 0.13
C ALA A 180 3.27 4.17 -0.67
N ILE A 181 2.60 4.81 -1.62
CA ILE A 181 1.63 4.13 -2.47
C ILE A 181 2.03 4.27 -3.92
N ASP A 182 1.94 3.15 -4.63
CA ASP A 182 1.80 3.16 -6.06
C ASP A 182 0.32 3.43 -6.37
N ARG A 183 0.01 4.41 -7.22
CA ARG A 183 -1.38 4.76 -7.58
C ARG A 183 -2.16 3.55 -8.12
N SER A 184 -1.47 2.52 -8.61
CA SER A 184 -2.05 1.23 -9.03
C SER A 184 -1.91 0.13 -7.98
N ASP A 185 -2.07 0.42 -6.69
CA ASP A 185 -2.08 -0.63 -5.67
C ASP A 185 -3.38 -1.46 -5.76
N PRO A 186 -3.31 -2.80 -5.96
CA PRO A 186 -4.49 -3.65 -6.07
C PRO A 186 -5.55 -3.51 -4.99
N PHE A 187 -5.18 -3.19 -3.74
CA PHE A 187 -6.16 -3.00 -2.68
C PHE A 187 -6.89 -1.67 -2.86
N LEU A 188 -6.18 -0.57 -3.14
CA LEU A 188 -6.83 0.71 -3.41
C LEU A 188 -7.67 0.67 -4.68
N ASP A 189 -7.19 0.01 -5.73
CA ASP A 189 -7.95 -0.20 -6.97
C ASP A 189 -9.27 -0.94 -6.69
N SER A 190 -9.24 -1.96 -5.81
CA SER A 190 -10.44 -2.69 -5.39
C SER A 190 -11.46 -1.84 -4.62
N LEU A 191 -11.02 -0.74 -4.01
CA LEU A 191 -11.89 0.24 -3.35
C LEU A 191 -12.54 1.23 -4.33
N GLY A 192 -12.17 1.20 -5.61
CA GLY A 192 -12.64 2.14 -6.63
C GLY A 192 -12.26 3.59 -6.32
N LEU A 193 -11.13 3.79 -5.63
CA LEU A 193 -10.62 5.09 -5.24
C LEU A 193 -9.57 5.56 -6.24
N GLU A 194 -9.80 6.73 -6.84
CA GLU A 194 -8.77 7.46 -7.59
C GLU A 194 -8.12 8.49 -6.64
N LEU A 195 -6.85 8.27 -6.29
CA LEU A 195 -6.10 9.20 -5.44
C LEU A 195 -5.63 10.40 -6.26
N GLY A 196 -6.06 11.60 -5.84
CA GLY A 196 -5.55 12.90 -6.27
C GLY A 196 -4.50 13.44 -5.29
N ASP A 197 -4.70 14.67 -4.83
CA ASP A 197 -3.79 15.38 -3.92
C ASP A 197 -3.91 14.94 -2.44
N PHE A 198 -3.00 15.44 -1.61
CA PHE A 198 -3.03 15.26 -0.17
C PHE A 198 -4.36 15.74 0.43
N GLY A 199 -4.85 14.99 1.41
CA GLY A 199 -6.12 15.26 2.06
C GLY A 199 -6.90 14.00 2.41
N PHE A 200 -8.17 14.17 2.73
CA PHE A 200 -9.06 13.08 3.10
C PHE A 200 -9.94 12.63 1.94
N TYR A 201 -10.08 11.32 1.81
CA TYR A 201 -11.00 10.66 0.91
C TYR A 201 -11.99 9.90 1.76
N VAL A 202 -13.27 10.30 1.71
CA VAL A 202 -14.31 9.81 2.60
C VAL A 202 -15.37 9.07 1.82
N ASN A 203 -15.62 7.82 2.18
CA ASN A 203 -16.73 7.03 1.69
C ASN A 203 -17.59 6.56 2.87
N ARG A 204 -18.62 7.35 3.19
CA ARG A 204 -19.52 7.06 4.33
C ARG A 204 -20.36 5.81 4.11
N ALA A 205 -20.75 5.52 2.87
CA ALA A 205 -21.55 4.33 2.55
C ALA A 205 -20.75 3.03 2.80
N ALA A 206 -19.45 3.05 2.52
CA ALA A 206 -18.55 1.95 2.82
C ALA A 206 -17.97 1.98 4.25
N GLY A 207 -18.19 3.06 5.01
CA GLY A 207 -17.61 3.24 6.34
C GLY A 207 -16.09 3.46 6.34
N VAL A 208 -15.54 4.06 5.27
CA VAL A 208 -14.09 4.24 5.09
C VAL A 208 -13.70 5.71 5.03
N VAL A 209 -12.66 6.08 5.76
CA VAL A 209 -11.89 7.31 5.52
C VAL A 209 -10.44 6.93 5.22
N LEU A 210 -9.88 7.55 4.20
CA LEU A 210 -8.47 7.49 3.87
C LEU A 210 -7.87 8.88 4.01
N HIS A 211 -6.74 8.98 4.69
CA HIS A 211 -5.91 10.19 4.73
C HIS A 211 -4.66 9.92 3.91
N TYR A 212 -4.55 10.62 2.77
CA TYR A 212 -3.28 10.75 2.09
C TYR A 212 -2.59 11.98 2.68
N ALA A 213 -1.73 11.72 3.67
CA ALA A 213 -1.12 12.72 4.51
C ALA A 213 0.18 13.23 3.88
N ASP A 214 0.27 14.55 3.74
CA ASP A 214 1.52 15.26 3.56
C ASP A 214 2.31 15.34 4.88
N ASN A 215 3.47 15.94 4.82
CA ASN A 215 4.32 16.16 5.97
C ASN A 215 4.21 17.58 6.51
N SER A 216 4.44 17.77 7.80
CA SER A 216 4.67 19.09 8.37
C SER A 216 5.97 19.72 7.87
N ALA A 217 6.02 21.05 7.82
CA ALA A 217 7.22 21.78 7.45
C ALA A 217 8.43 21.41 8.33
N GLU A 218 8.20 21.26 9.64
CA GLU A 218 9.22 20.87 10.61
C GLU A 218 9.75 19.45 10.36
N PHE A 219 8.86 18.48 10.10
CA PHE A 219 9.28 17.11 9.76
C PHE A 219 10.10 17.06 8.47
N ASN A 220 9.72 17.86 7.47
CA ASN A 220 10.49 17.99 6.23
C ASN A 220 11.89 18.58 6.49
N GLN A 221 11.98 19.58 7.37
CA GLN A 221 13.25 20.18 7.75
C GLN A 221 14.14 19.17 8.47
N MET A 222 13.60 18.42 9.44
CA MET A 222 14.33 17.37 10.16
C MET A 222 14.89 16.31 9.20
N ASN A 223 14.06 15.79 8.29
CA ASN A 223 14.50 14.79 7.32
C ASN A 223 15.59 15.32 6.39
N SER A 224 15.47 16.57 5.93
CA SER A 224 16.45 17.20 5.05
C SER A 224 17.81 17.42 5.72
N HIS A 225 17.81 17.75 7.02
CA HIS A 225 19.04 17.98 7.79
C HIS A 225 19.65 16.69 8.36
N GLY A 226 18.93 15.57 8.33
CA GLY A 226 19.44 14.26 8.70
C GLY A 226 20.56 13.78 7.78
N ILE A 227 21.33 12.77 8.23
CA ILE A 227 22.49 12.22 7.50
C ILE A 227 22.08 11.81 6.07
N VAL A 228 20.97 11.08 5.93
CA VAL A 228 20.48 10.61 4.63
C VAL A 228 19.99 11.77 3.77
N GLY A 229 19.29 12.76 4.35
CA GLY A 229 18.84 13.95 3.63
C GLY A 229 20.00 14.74 3.05
N LYS A 230 21.00 15.05 3.88
CA LYS A 230 22.26 15.72 3.48
C LYS A 230 23.01 14.95 2.39
N LEU A 231 23.07 13.62 2.51
CA LEU A 231 23.77 12.77 1.55
C LEU A 231 23.03 12.70 0.21
N MET A 232 21.70 12.56 0.20
CA MET A 232 20.97 12.12 -0.98
C MET A 232 20.30 13.27 -1.75
N LEU A 233 19.85 14.33 -1.08
CA LEU A 233 19.08 15.41 -1.72
C LEU A 233 19.90 16.23 -2.73
N ASN A 234 21.24 16.23 -2.59
CA ASN A 234 22.16 16.91 -3.50
C ASN A 234 22.80 15.96 -4.52
N THR A 235 22.21 14.78 -4.73
CA THR A 235 22.75 13.76 -5.65
C THR A 235 21.73 13.38 -6.71
N LYS A 236 22.16 12.54 -7.67
CA LYS A 236 21.25 11.92 -8.65
C LYS A 236 20.16 11.04 -8.00
N MET A 237 20.28 10.72 -6.71
CA MET A 237 19.27 9.97 -5.96
C MET A 237 18.20 10.85 -5.30
N LYS A 238 18.22 12.17 -5.52
CA LYS A 238 17.28 13.14 -4.93
C LYS A 238 15.82 12.67 -5.03
N HIS A 239 15.35 12.32 -6.22
CA HIS A 239 13.96 11.90 -6.42
C HIS A 239 13.60 10.64 -5.61
N TYR A 240 14.51 9.66 -5.54
CA TYR A 240 14.30 8.47 -4.71
C TYR A 240 14.22 8.82 -3.22
N ALA A 241 15.08 9.72 -2.74
CA ALA A 241 15.06 10.20 -1.37
C ALA A 241 13.78 10.98 -1.05
N GLU A 242 13.34 11.87 -1.95
CA GLU A 242 12.11 12.64 -1.80
C GLU A 242 10.86 11.75 -1.70
N ASN A 243 10.80 10.66 -2.49
CA ASN A 243 9.68 9.71 -2.43
C ASN A 243 9.57 9.00 -1.07
N ILE A 244 10.71 8.68 -0.46
CA ILE A 244 10.75 7.99 0.84
C ILE A 244 10.52 8.98 1.99
N MET A 245 11.11 10.17 1.90
CA MET A 245 11.12 11.15 2.99
C MET A 245 9.89 12.05 3.03
N PHE A 246 9.30 12.36 1.86
CA PHE A 246 8.25 13.37 1.74
C PHE A 246 6.88 12.81 1.35
N ALA A 247 6.77 11.47 1.22
CA ALA A 247 5.56 10.81 0.70
C ALA A 247 5.07 11.34 -0.65
N ASN A 248 5.96 12.01 -1.39
CA ASN A 248 5.72 12.34 -2.77
C ASN A 248 5.58 11.04 -3.55
N PHE A 249 4.53 10.98 -4.37
CA PHE A 249 4.40 9.90 -5.32
C PHE A 249 5.61 9.89 -6.26
N ASN A 250 5.93 8.70 -6.79
CA ASN A 250 6.56 8.68 -8.11
C ASN A 250 5.52 9.19 -9.12
N ASP A 251 5.37 10.51 -9.24
CA ASP A 251 5.28 11.03 -10.59
C ASP A 251 6.69 10.88 -11.15
N ASP A 252 6.97 9.71 -11.75
CA ASP A 252 7.90 9.74 -12.87
C ASP A 252 7.24 10.73 -13.83
N SER A 253 7.74 11.96 -13.85
CA SER A 253 7.28 13.13 -14.62
C SER A 253 7.35 12.94 -16.14
N THR A 254 7.49 11.68 -16.58
CA THR A 254 7.44 11.21 -17.96
C THR A 254 6.23 10.32 -18.25
N LEU A 255 5.47 9.89 -17.23
CA LEU A 255 4.41 8.90 -17.36
C LEU A 255 3.03 9.53 -17.36
N ILE A 256 2.36 9.46 -18.51
CA ILE A 256 0.96 9.79 -18.58
C ILE A 256 0.16 8.49 -18.51
N PHE A 257 -0.51 8.26 -17.38
CA PHE A 257 -1.54 7.22 -17.20
C PHE A 257 -2.81 7.66 -17.94
N GLU A 258 -2.73 7.67 -19.27
CA GLU A 258 -3.85 8.03 -20.14
C GLU A 258 -4.76 6.82 -20.34
N LYS A 259 -6.07 7.00 -20.14
CA LYS A 259 -7.07 6.00 -20.57
C LYS A 259 -6.92 5.79 -22.07
N MET A 260 -6.77 4.54 -22.50
CA MET A 260 -6.63 4.20 -23.92
C MET A 260 -7.85 4.69 -24.72
N PRO A 261 -7.65 5.49 -25.79
CA PRO A 261 -8.73 5.87 -26.69
C PRO A 261 -9.42 4.66 -27.33
N SER A 262 -10.71 4.80 -27.65
CA SER A 262 -11.53 3.72 -28.21
C SER A 262 -11.07 3.21 -29.58
N LYS A 263 -10.25 3.97 -30.32
CA LYS A 263 -9.81 3.65 -31.69
C LYS A 263 -8.40 3.05 -31.79
N CYS A 264 -7.75 2.71 -30.67
CA CYS A 264 -6.42 2.11 -30.71
C CYS A 264 -6.44 0.67 -31.23
N LYS A 265 -5.48 0.32 -32.09
CA LYS A 265 -5.37 -1.03 -32.69
C LYS A 265 -4.38 -1.88 -31.91
N LEU A 266 -4.72 -3.14 -31.65
CA LEU A 266 -3.79 -4.07 -31.02
C LEU A 266 -2.55 -4.23 -31.90
N PHE A 267 -1.40 -3.82 -31.38
CA PHE A 267 -0.10 -3.93 -32.05
C PHE A 267 0.49 -5.32 -31.79
N ILE A 268 0.82 -5.62 -30.53
CA ILE A 268 1.39 -6.92 -30.13
C ILE A 268 0.97 -7.29 -28.71
N ILE A 269 1.16 -8.56 -28.35
CA ILE A 269 1.06 -9.05 -26.98
C ILE A 269 2.42 -9.63 -26.59
N LEU A 270 2.98 -9.18 -25.47
CA LEU A 270 4.23 -9.69 -24.92
C LEU A 270 3.93 -10.61 -23.74
N GLU A 271 4.59 -11.76 -23.72
CA GLU A 271 4.37 -12.81 -22.73
C GLU A 271 5.69 -13.31 -22.16
N THR A 272 5.70 -13.49 -20.84
CA THR A 272 6.69 -14.27 -20.10
C THR A 272 5.94 -15.32 -19.26
N PRO A 273 6.62 -16.32 -18.68
CA PRO A 273 5.97 -17.29 -17.80
C PRO A 273 5.23 -16.66 -16.61
N LEU A 274 5.59 -15.43 -16.23
CA LEU A 274 5.04 -14.75 -15.04
C LEU A 274 4.04 -13.63 -15.39
N GLN A 275 4.04 -13.10 -16.61
CA GLN A 275 3.28 -11.89 -16.92
C GLN A 275 2.98 -11.74 -18.42
N GLN A 276 1.84 -11.10 -18.71
CA GLN A 276 1.38 -10.79 -20.07
C GLN A 276 0.93 -9.33 -20.17
N ALA A 277 1.26 -8.67 -21.28
CA ALA A 277 0.82 -7.31 -21.57
C ALA A 277 0.41 -7.15 -23.03
N ARG A 278 -0.70 -6.43 -23.26
CA ARG A 278 -1.11 -6.00 -24.60
C ARG A 278 -0.57 -4.61 -24.88
N ILE A 279 -0.04 -4.41 -26.08
CA ILE A 279 0.40 -3.11 -26.56
C ILE A 279 -0.50 -2.71 -27.72
N TYR A 280 -1.18 -1.58 -27.59
CA TYR A 280 -2.02 -0.98 -28.63
C TYR A 280 -1.34 0.24 -29.23
N GLN A 281 -1.61 0.52 -30.50
CA GLN A 281 -1.10 1.69 -31.22
C GLN A 281 -2.25 2.58 -31.69
N GLY A 282 -2.08 3.90 -31.54
CA GLY A 282 -3.04 4.92 -31.94
C GLY A 282 -2.44 6.32 -31.77
N GLU A 283 -2.87 7.32 -32.53
CA GLU A 283 -2.45 8.73 -32.32
C GLU A 283 -0.93 8.95 -32.14
N GLY A 284 -0.09 8.16 -32.83
CA GLY A 284 1.38 8.22 -32.71
C GLY A 284 1.98 7.66 -31.42
N ARG A 285 1.18 7.07 -30.52
CA ARG A 285 1.60 6.54 -29.21
C ARG A 285 1.31 5.03 -29.08
N LEU A 286 1.85 4.44 -28.01
CA LEU A 286 1.64 3.05 -27.62
C LEU A 286 1.02 2.96 -26.23
N TRP A 287 -0.11 2.26 -26.08
CA TRP A 287 -0.74 2.01 -24.77
C TRP A 287 -0.51 0.57 -24.34
N VAL A 288 -0.10 0.39 -23.08
CA VAL A 288 0.16 -0.93 -22.49
C VAL A 288 -0.90 -1.23 -21.44
N THR A 289 -1.63 -2.32 -21.65
CA THR A 289 -2.69 -2.79 -20.75
C THR A 289 -2.40 -4.23 -20.29
N PRO A 290 -3.01 -4.69 -19.19
CA PRO A 290 -3.02 -6.11 -18.87
C PRO A 290 -3.63 -6.90 -20.03
N ASP A 291 -3.17 -8.13 -20.20
CA ASP A 291 -3.88 -9.09 -21.04
C ASP A 291 -5.10 -9.64 -20.29
N VAL A 292 -6.22 -9.73 -20.99
CA VAL A 292 -7.51 -10.18 -20.43
C VAL A 292 -7.91 -11.57 -20.89
N ASP A 293 -7.26 -12.10 -21.93
CA ASP A 293 -7.56 -13.44 -22.47
C ASP A 293 -6.34 -14.04 -23.17
N PRO A 294 -5.67 -15.05 -22.57
CA PRO A 294 -4.50 -15.73 -23.12
C PRO A 294 -4.73 -16.47 -24.45
N ASN A 295 -5.98 -16.77 -24.81
CA ASN A 295 -6.32 -17.56 -25.99
C ASN A 295 -6.67 -16.69 -27.21
N MET A 296 -6.89 -15.39 -27.01
CA MET A 296 -7.13 -14.46 -28.11
C MET A 296 -5.83 -13.97 -28.78
N TYR A 297 -5.95 -13.64 -30.07
CA TYR A 297 -4.90 -13.03 -30.90
C TYR A 297 -3.55 -13.79 -30.89
N LEU A 298 -3.59 -15.12 -30.97
CA LEU A 298 -2.41 -15.98 -30.92
C LEU A 298 -1.30 -15.54 -31.91
N HIS A 299 -1.69 -15.13 -33.13
CA HIS A 299 -0.76 -14.65 -34.16
C HIS A 299 -0.03 -13.33 -33.83
N LYS A 300 -0.41 -12.62 -32.74
CA LYS A 300 0.22 -11.38 -32.26
C LYS A 300 0.95 -11.57 -30.92
N ARG A 301 1.06 -12.80 -30.43
CA ARG A 301 1.73 -13.12 -29.17
C ARG A 301 3.19 -13.43 -29.39
N TYR A 302 4.05 -12.80 -28.60
CA TYR A 302 5.48 -12.99 -28.66
C TYR A 302 6.06 -13.23 -27.27
N VAL A 303 7.01 -14.15 -27.20
CA VAL A 303 7.82 -14.39 -26.00
C VAL A 303 9.17 -13.70 -26.12
N ILE A 304 9.85 -13.51 -24.99
CA ILE A 304 11.13 -12.80 -24.95
C ILE A 304 12.31 -13.77 -25.06
N ASN A 305 12.21 -14.92 -24.40
CA ASN A 305 13.28 -15.92 -24.41
C ASN A 305 12.97 -17.02 -25.42
N THR A 306 14.03 -17.51 -26.08
CA THR A 306 13.94 -18.62 -27.03
C THR A 306 13.44 -19.91 -26.39
N MET A 307 13.71 -20.11 -25.08
CA MET A 307 13.25 -21.27 -24.33
C MET A 307 11.72 -21.31 -24.17
N ASP A 308 11.07 -20.16 -24.21
CA ASP A 308 9.61 -20.02 -24.04
C ASP A 308 8.86 -20.12 -25.38
N ALA A 309 9.58 -20.25 -26.51
CA ALA A 309 9.02 -20.15 -27.85
C ALA A 309 8.15 -21.36 -28.21
N LYS A 310 6.99 -21.11 -28.82
CA LYS A 310 6.07 -22.13 -29.35
C LYS A 310 5.64 -21.74 -30.77
N ILE A 311 5.08 -22.69 -31.52
CA ILE A 311 4.59 -22.48 -32.90
C ILE A 311 3.66 -21.24 -32.97
N PHE A 312 2.77 -21.09 -32.00
CA PHE A 312 1.82 -19.97 -31.93
C PHE A 312 2.27 -18.80 -31.02
N LYS A 313 3.51 -18.85 -30.52
CA LYS A 313 4.12 -17.83 -29.65
C LYS A 313 5.61 -17.70 -29.99
N PRO A 314 5.96 -17.15 -31.15
CA PRO A 314 7.35 -17.00 -31.56
C PRO A 314 8.10 -16.00 -30.68
N VAL A 315 9.42 -16.03 -30.74
CA VAL A 315 10.27 -15.02 -30.08
C VAL A 315 10.01 -13.65 -30.71
N LEU A 316 10.03 -12.60 -29.89
CA LEU A 316 9.86 -11.21 -30.32
C LEU A 316 10.88 -10.84 -31.42
N PRO A 317 10.43 -10.51 -32.65
CA PRO A 317 11.33 -10.14 -33.73
C PRO A 317 12.19 -8.91 -33.39
N LEU A 318 13.47 -8.93 -33.77
CA LEU A 318 14.43 -7.84 -33.50
C LEU A 318 13.94 -6.48 -34.02
N LEU A 319 13.31 -6.45 -35.19
CA LEU A 319 12.79 -5.23 -35.81
C LEU A 319 11.66 -4.61 -34.97
N ILE A 320 10.78 -5.45 -34.40
CA ILE A 320 9.74 -5.00 -33.48
C ILE A 320 10.38 -4.55 -32.16
N LYS A 321 11.33 -5.31 -31.61
CA LYS A 321 12.06 -4.94 -30.38
C LYS A 321 12.74 -3.57 -30.52
N LYS A 322 13.37 -3.30 -31.67
CA LYS A 322 13.99 -1.99 -31.98
C LYS A 322 12.95 -0.86 -32.00
N LYS A 323 11.83 -1.05 -32.70
CA LYS A 323 10.73 -0.08 -32.74
C LYS A 323 10.15 0.21 -31.35
N LEU A 324 10.02 -0.80 -30.50
CA LEU A 324 9.59 -0.61 -29.11
C LEU A 324 10.64 0.17 -28.31
N LYS A 325 11.94 -0.14 -28.45
CA LYS A 325 13.03 0.62 -27.81
C LYS A 325 13.02 2.10 -28.21
N GLU A 326 12.86 2.40 -29.50
CA GLU A 326 12.77 3.78 -29.99
C GLU A 326 11.57 4.53 -29.40
N ASN A 327 10.39 3.89 -29.34
CA ASN A 327 9.20 4.51 -28.73
C ASN A 327 9.34 4.71 -27.22
N LEU A 328 10.11 3.84 -26.55
CA LEU A 328 10.41 4.00 -25.13
C LEU A 328 11.35 5.19 -24.89
N GLN A 329 12.39 5.33 -25.72
CA GLN A 329 13.32 6.46 -25.69
C GLN A 329 12.64 7.80 -25.99
N ASN A 330 11.69 7.81 -26.94
CA ASN A 330 10.93 9.00 -27.32
C ASN A 330 9.72 9.28 -26.41
N ASN A 331 9.55 8.54 -25.31
CA ASN A 331 8.47 8.70 -24.35
C ASN A 331 7.04 8.57 -24.96
N ASN A 332 6.89 7.72 -25.97
CA ASN A 332 5.62 7.48 -26.67
C ASN A 332 4.75 6.39 -26.01
N PHE A 333 5.26 5.74 -24.97
CA PHE A 333 4.48 4.76 -24.21
C PHE A 333 3.54 5.43 -23.21
N ARG A 334 2.37 4.82 -23.05
CA ARG A 334 1.36 5.10 -22.03
C ARG A 334 1.06 3.78 -21.35
N PHE A 335 1.03 3.75 -20.03
CA PHE A 335 0.87 2.50 -19.28
C PHE A 335 -0.39 2.58 -18.44
N GLN A 336 -1.12 1.48 -18.35
CA GLN A 336 -2.27 1.38 -17.44
C GLN A 336 -1.85 1.16 -15.98
N SER A 337 -0.64 0.62 -15.75
CA SER A 337 -0.08 0.45 -14.41
C SER A 337 1.44 0.50 -14.41
N ASN A 338 2.03 0.85 -13.26
CA ASN A 338 3.49 0.84 -13.07
C ASN A 338 4.10 -0.57 -13.17
N PHE A 339 3.32 -1.59 -12.81
CA PHE A 339 3.70 -2.99 -12.99
C PHE A 339 3.97 -3.32 -14.47
N LEU A 340 3.12 -2.83 -15.38
CA LEU A 340 3.31 -3.01 -16.82
C LEU A 340 4.50 -2.20 -17.34
N LYS A 341 4.74 -1.00 -16.80
CA LYS A 341 5.95 -0.21 -17.13
C LYS A 341 7.21 -0.99 -16.79
N LYS A 342 7.29 -1.50 -15.55
CA LYS A 342 8.46 -2.28 -15.09
C LYS A 342 8.68 -3.51 -15.97
N PHE A 343 7.61 -4.24 -16.26
CA PHE A 343 7.62 -5.37 -17.19
C PHE A 343 8.18 -5.02 -18.57
N ILE A 344 7.66 -3.97 -19.21
CA ILE A 344 8.12 -3.54 -20.53
C ILE A 344 9.58 -3.07 -20.47
N ASN A 345 9.96 -2.31 -19.43
CA ASN A 345 11.35 -1.87 -19.25
C ASN A 345 12.32 -3.03 -19.05
N ASP A 346 11.94 -4.06 -18.30
CA ASP A 346 12.80 -5.22 -18.06
C ASP A 346 12.98 -6.07 -19.34
N ILE A 347 11.96 -6.14 -20.18
CA ILE A 347 12.02 -6.82 -21.49
C ILE A 347 12.84 -6.04 -22.52
N LEU A 348 12.74 -4.71 -22.47
CA LEU A 348 13.35 -3.79 -23.44
C LEU A 348 14.69 -3.23 -22.98
N LYS A 349 15.26 -3.69 -21.85
CA LYS A 349 16.71 -3.63 -21.65
C LYS A 349 17.39 -4.47 -22.75
#